data_AF-A0A9P6XLK4-F1
#
_entry.id   AF-A0A9P6XLK4-F1
#
_cell.length_a   1.000
_cell.length_b   1.000
_cell.length_c   1.000
_cell.angle_alpha   90.00
_cell.angle_beta   90.00
_cell.angle_gamma   90.00
#
_symmetry.space_group_name_H-M   'P 1'
#
loop_
_entity.id
_entity.type
_entity.pdbx_description
1 polymer ?
#
loop_
_entity_poly.entity_id
_entity_poly.type
_entity_poly.pdbx_seq_one_letter_code
_entity_poly.pdbx_strand_id
1 'polypeptide(L)'
;MDWQASDLNRAWRHVFMARVRHHPAYPDDARAEASLVQWNRLMGVLDAQLAATDSYVAGNTFTLADVVLGRSTQRWRSTPGSTPALPNVGAWVERLRQQPGFAEHVDNGGA
;
A
#
# COMPACT_ATOMS: atom_id res chain seq x y z
N MET A 1 -0.97 14.69 1.06
CA MET A 1 -1.84 13.83 0.23
C MET A 1 -1.35 13.74 -1.22
N ASP A 2 -0.64 14.75 -1.73
CA ASP A 2 -0.19 14.76 -3.14
C ASP A 2 0.71 13.57 -3.52
N TRP A 3 1.65 13.15 -2.67
CA TRP A 3 2.56 12.02 -2.96
C TRP A 3 1.85 10.69 -3.24
N GLN A 4 0.73 10.40 -2.55
CA GLN A 4 -0.03 9.18 -2.78
C GLN A 4 -0.77 9.22 -4.13
N ALA A 5 -1.27 10.40 -4.51
CA ALA A 5 -1.96 10.61 -5.77
C ALA A 5 -1.00 10.68 -6.98
N SER A 6 0.16 11.33 -6.84
CA SER A 6 1.14 11.52 -7.91
C SER A 6 2.05 10.31 -8.13
N ASP A 7 2.63 9.78 -7.06
CA ASP A 7 3.74 8.82 -7.16
C ASP A 7 3.29 7.40 -6.86
N LEU A 8 2.56 7.20 -5.76
CA LEU A 8 2.08 5.87 -5.37
C LEU A 8 1.06 5.35 -6.38
N ASN A 9 -0.04 6.07 -6.62
CA ASN A 9 -1.10 5.64 -7.55
C ASN A 9 -0.63 5.37 -8.97
N ARG A 10 0.38 6.11 -9.44
CA ARG A 10 0.98 5.85 -10.74
C ARG A 10 1.83 4.58 -10.75
N ALA A 11 2.55 4.31 -9.66
CA ALA A 11 3.44 3.16 -9.54
C ALA A 11 2.70 1.82 -9.57
N TRP A 12 1.54 1.69 -8.90
CA TRP A 12 0.87 0.38 -8.76
C TRP A 12 -0.20 0.08 -9.80
N ARG A 13 -0.66 1.08 -10.57
CA ARG A 13 -1.82 0.93 -11.48
C ARG A 13 -1.65 -0.23 -12.45
N HIS A 14 -0.47 -0.39 -13.05
CA HIS A 14 -0.27 -1.41 -14.09
C HIS A 14 -0.28 -2.82 -13.51
N VAL A 15 0.50 -3.09 -12.46
CA VAL A 15 0.55 -4.41 -11.84
C VAL A 15 -0.79 -4.82 -11.24
N PHE A 16 -1.51 -3.88 -10.64
CA PHE A 16 -2.83 -4.17 -10.07
C PHE A 16 -3.87 -4.47 -11.14
N MET A 17 -3.90 -3.70 -12.23
CA MET A 17 -4.81 -3.98 -13.35
C MET A 17 -4.49 -5.33 -14.02
N ALA A 18 -3.22 -5.69 -14.13
CA ALA A 18 -2.79 -6.96 -14.71
C ALA A 18 -3.09 -8.17 -13.82
N ARG A 19 -2.69 -8.12 -12.53
CA ARG A 19 -2.65 -9.30 -11.64
C ARG A 19 -3.84 -9.45 -10.72
N VAL A 20 -4.56 -8.35 -10.41
CA VAL A 20 -5.75 -8.39 -9.55
C VAL A 20 -7.02 -8.25 -10.37
N ARG A 21 -7.04 -7.34 -11.36
CA ARG A 21 -8.22 -7.13 -12.21
C ARG A 21 -8.23 -7.94 -13.50
N HIS A 22 -7.10 -8.54 -13.89
CA HIS A 22 -6.96 -9.28 -15.15
C HIS A 22 -7.47 -8.50 -16.37
N HIS A 23 -7.23 -7.19 -16.39
CA HIS A 23 -7.77 -6.30 -17.40
C HIS A 23 -7.03 -6.50 -18.75
N PRO A 24 -7.73 -6.72 -19.88
CA PRO A 24 -7.11 -7.11 -21.15
C PRO A 24 -6.11 -6.07 -21.71
N ALA A 25 -6.32 -4.78 -21.43
CA ALA A 25 -5.38 -3.72 -21.82
C ALA A 25 -4.08 -3.66 -20.98
N TYR A 26 -3.96 -4.47 -19.92
CA TYR A 26 -2.82 -4.49 -19.00
C TYR A 26 -2.26 -5.91 -18.93
N PRO A 27 -1.40 -6.32 -19.88
CA PRO A 27 -0.78 -7.64 -19.84
C PRO A 27 0.17 -7.77 -18.63
N ASP A 28 0.26 -8.97 -18.08
CA ASP A 28 1.22 -9.31 -17.02
C ASP A 28 2.60 -9.60 -17.64
N ASP A 29 3.25 -8.54 -18.09
CA ASP A 29 4.56 -8.56 -18.74
C ASP A 29 5.61 -7.77 -17.94
N ALA A 30 6.74 -7.46 -18.57
CA ALA A 30 7.81 -6.68 -17.95
C ALA A 30 7.34 -5.31 -17.40
N ARG A 31 6.26 -4.73 -17.90
CA ARG A 31 5.69 -3.47 -17.36
C ARG A 31 4.97 -3.69 -16.06
N ALA A 32 4.26 -4.82 -15.92
CA ALA A 32 3.65 -5.21 -14.65
C ALA A 32 4.72 -5.46 -13.59
N GLU A 33 5.82 -6.12 -13.97
CA GLU A 33 6.94 -6.34 -13.03
C GLU A 33 7.65 -5.04 -12.65
N ALA A 34 7.94 -4.15 -13.61
CA ALA A 34 8.52 -2.83 -13.32
C ALA A 34 7.60 -1.99 -12.41
N SER A 35 6.28 -2.09 -12.61
CA SER A 35 5.27 -1.47 -11.75
C SER A 35 5.30 -2.03 -10.33
N LEU A 36 5.46 -3.35 -10.15
CA LEU A 36 5.63 -3.97 -8.84
C LEU A 36 6.92 -3.49 -8.14
N VAL A 37 8.05 -3.49 -8.85
CA VAL A 37 9.35 -3.06 -8.31
C VAL A 37 9.28 -1.60 -7.83
N GLN A 38 8.68 -0.71 -8.64
CA GLN A 38 8.50 0.68 -8.24
C GLN A 38 7.58 0.81 -7.03
N TRP A 39 6.48 0.04 -6.97
CA TRP A 39 5.58 0.06 -5.83
C TRP A 39 6.28 -0.42 -4.55
N ASN A 40 7.03 -1.52 -4.63
CA ASN A 40 7.84 -2.04 -3.53
C ASN A 40 8.83 -1.01 -2.99
N ARG A 41 9.48 -0.25 -3.89
CA ARG A 41 10.39 0.84 -3.49
C ARG A 41 9.68 1.92 -2.67
N LEU A 42 8.48 2.33 -3.09
CA LEU A 42 7.68 3.33 -2.39
C LEU A 42 7.14 2.81 -1.05
N MET A 43 6.78 1.52 -0.98
CA MET A 43 6.42 0.87 0.28
C MET A 43 7.59 0.81 1.25
N GLY A 44 8.83 0.68 0.76
CA GLY A 44 10.04 0.81 1.58
C GLY A 44 10.23 2.20 2.18
N VAL A 45 9.85 3.26 1.45
CA VAL A 45 9.86 4.64 1.99
C VAL A 45 8.82 4.79 3.11
N LEU A 46 7.63 4.21 2.93
CA LEU A 46 6.61 4.19 3.97
C LEU A 46 7.10 3.43 5.22
N ASP A 47 7.76 2.29 5.04
CA ASP A 47 8.33 1.51 6.15
C ASP A 47 9.37 2.31 6.94
N ALA A 48 10.27 3.01 6.23
CA ALA A 48 11.26 3.89 6.87
C ALA A 48 10.61 5.06 7.62
N GLN A 49 9.55 5.65 7.07
CA GLN A 49 8.79 6.71 7.76
C GLN A 49 8.12 6.18 9.04
N LEU A 50 7.52 4.99 8.98
CA LEU A 50 6.89 4.37 10.14
C LEU A 50 7.91 3.96 11.21
N ALA A 51 9.13 3.58 10.81
CA ALA A 51 10.24 3.37 11.73
C ALA A 51 10.63 4.68 12.44
N ALA A 52 10.63 5.80 11.72
CA ALA A 52 11.00 7.10 12.28
C ALA A 52 9.95 7.66 13.26
N THR A 53 8.67 7.40 13.02
CA THR A 53 7.58 7.87 13.89
C THR A 53 7.26 6.90 15.03
N ASP A 54 7.64 5.63 14.90
CA ASP A 54 7.32 4.51 15.80
C ASP A 54 5.80 4.40 16.12
N SER A 55 4.95 4.91 15.23
CA SER A 55 3.51 5.04 15.50
C SER A 55 2.67 5.09 14.22
N TYR A 56 2.08 6.23 13.89
CA TYR A 56 1.32 6.49 12.67
C TYR A 56 2.17 7.27 11.67
N VAL A 57 1.70 7.38 10.42
CA VAL A 57 2.49 7.97 9.33
C VAL A 57 2.92 9.41 9.65
N ALA A 58 2.06 10.17 10.31
CA ALA A 58 2.28 11.57 10.66
C ALA A 58 2.78 11.79 12.11
N GLY A 59 3.16 10.73 12.83
CA GLY A 59 3.61 10.80 14.23
C GLY A 59 2.71 10.00 15.17
N ASN A 60 2.50 10.48 16.39
CA ASN A 60 1.88 9.70 17.47
C ASN A 60 0.35 9.71 17.44
N THR A 61 -0.27 10.37 16.47
CA THR A 61 -1.72 10.52 16.35
C THR A 61 -2.20 9.95 15.03
N PHE A 62 -3.29 9.19 15.08
CA PHE A 62 -3.96 8.69 13.88
C PHE A 62 -4.54 9.85 13.07
N THR A 63 -4.31 9.84 11.76
CA THR A 63 -4.77 10.90 10.87
C THR A 63 -5.44 10.34 9.62
N LEU A 64 -6.04 11.23 8.83
CA LEU A 64 -6.56 10.89 7.51
C LEU A 64 -5.49 10.26 6.59
N ALA A 65 -4.20 10.61 6.78
CA ALA A 65 -3.11 10.01 6.00
C ALA A 65 -3.03 8.49 6.21
N ASP A 66 -3.31 8.03 7.43
CA ASP A 66 -3.28 6.60 7.77
C ASP A 66 -4.41 5.82 7.12
N VAL A 67 -5.60 6.41 6.98
CA VAL A 67 -6.72 5.79 6.25
C VAL A 67 -6.36 5.60 4.78
N VAL A 68 -5.87 6.67 4.15
CA VAL A 68 -5.55 6.71 2.73
C VAL A 68 -4.41 5.75 2.39
N LEU A 69 -3.34 5.76 3.19
CA LEU A 69 -2.20 4.86 3.00
C LEU A 69 -2.51 3.42 3.43
N GLY A 70 -3.36 3.22 4.44
CA GLY A 70 -3.82 1.90 4.86
C GLY A 70 -4.51 1.17 3.72
N ARG A 71 -5.37 1.87 2.97
CA ARG A 71 -6.04 1.30 1.78
C ARG A 71 -5.06 0.98 0.65
N SER A 72 -4.09 1.85 0.40
CA SER A 72 -3.02 1.56 -0.57
C SER A 72 -2.20 0.33 -0.16
N THR A 73 -1.93 0.16 1.14
CA THR A 73 -1.17 -0.96 1.69
C THR A 73 -1.93 -2.27 1.59
N GLN A 74 -3.24 -2.26 1.84
CA GLN A 74 -4.10 -3.42 1.66
C GLN A 74 -4.04 -3.92 0.21
N ARG A 75 -4.19 -3.01 -0.77
CA ARG A 75 -4.05 -3.35 -2.20
C ARG A 75 -2.68 -3.92 -2.54
N TRP A 76 -1.62 -3.36 -1.96
CA TRP A 76 -0.25 -3.86 -2.13
C TRP A 76 -0.12 -5.30 -1.64
N ARG A 77 -0.61 -5.60 -0.42
CA ARG A 77 -0.58 -6.96 0.16
C ARG A 77 -1.40 -7.97 -0.65
N SER A 78 -2.51 -7.53 -1.24
CA SER A 78 -3.38 -8.39 -2.07
C SER A 78 -2.89 -8.58 -3.50
N THR A 79 -1.85 -7.87 -3.94
CA THR A 79 -1.33 -7.98 -5.31
C THR A 79 -0.32 -9.13 -5.42
N PRO A 80 -0.54 -10.13 -6.29
CA PRO A 80 0.42 -11.22 -6.49
C PRO A 80 1.80 -10.74 -6.95
N GLY A 81 2.86 -11.19 -6.29
CA GLY A 81 4.24 -10.89 -6.66
C GLY A 81 5.23 -11.04 -5.52
N SER A 82 6.52 -10.82 -5.81
CA SER A 82 7.55 -10.77 -4.77
C SER A 82 7.48 -9.43 -4.04
N THR A 83 7.19 -9.48 -2.74
CA THR A 83 7.14 -8.29 -1.87
C THR A 83 8.28 -8.34 -0.84
N PRO A 84 8.97 -7.21 -0.59
CA PRO A 84 9.97 -7.13 0.46
C PRO A 84 9.35 -7.30 1.85
N ALA A 85 10.16 -7.76 2.80
CA ALA A 85 9.79 -7.75 4.22
C ALA A 85 9.80 -6.30 4.75
N LEU A 86 8.63 -5.80 5.14
CA LEU A 86 8.43 -4.44 5.64
C LEU A 86 7.79 -4.51 7.05
N PRO A 87 8.61 -4.73 8.10
CA PRO A 87 8.11 -5.03 9.45
C PRO A 87 7.36 -3.86 10.08
N ASN A 88 7.74 -2.61 9.81
CA ASN A 88 7.08 -1.43 10.37
C ASN A 88 5.72 -1.20 9.71
N VAL A 89 5.61 -1.43 8.41
CA VAL A 89 4.32 -1.51 7.70
C VAL A 89 3.45 -2.65 8.27
N GLY A 90 4.08 -3.78 8.59
CA GLY A 90 3.46 -4.90 9.33
C GLY A 90 2.77 -4.43 10.61
N ALA A 91 3.56 -3.91 11.55
CA ALA A 91 3.11 -3.46 12.86
C ALA A 91 2.08 -2.32 12.78
N TRP A 92 2.29 -1.37 11.86
CA TRP A 92 1.36 -0.27 11.65
C TRP A 92 -0.01 -0.76 11.17
N VAL A 93 -0.10 -1.74 10.26
CA VAL A 93 -1.41 -2.30 9.87
C VAL A 93 -2.12 -2.97 11.04
N GLU A 94 -1.41 -3.71 11.90
CA GLU A 94 -2.03 -4.28 13.11
C GLU A 94 -2.55 -3.20 14.07
N ARG A 95 -1.83 -2.08 14.18
CA ARG A 95 -2.30 -0.90 14.94
C ARG A 95 -3.54 -0.28 14.32
N LEU A 96 -3.59 -0.17 12.99
CA LEU A 96 -4.75 0.38 12.27
C LEU A 96 -6.00 -0.48 12.45
N ARG A 97 -5.87 -1.81 12.51
CA ARG A 97 -6.99 -2.73 12.77
C ARG A 97 -7.70 -2.49 14.11
N GLN A 98 -7.04 -1.84 15.06
CA GLN A 98 -7.64 -1.45 16.34
C GLN A 98 -8.53 -0.19 16.23
N GLN A 99 -8.45 0.56 15.13
CA GLN A 99 -9.27 1.75 14.93
C GLN A 99 -10.69 1.36 14.52
N PRO A 100 -11.74 1.92 15.17
CA PRO A 100 -13.13 1.68 14.79
C PRO A 100 -13.35 1.97 13.31
N GLY A 101 -13.94 1.02 12.58
CA GLY A 101 -14.24 1.13 11.15
C GLY A 101 -13.07 0.86 10.20
N PHE A 102 -11.82 0.73 10.67
CA PHE A 102 -10.70 0.42 9.78
C PHE A 102 -10.82 -0.98 9.16
N ALA A 103 -11.13 -1.99 9.99
CA ALA A 103 -11.37 -3.35 9.49
C ALA A 103 -12.55 -3.40 8.50
N GLU A 104 -13.60 -2.62 8.77
CA GLU A 104 -14.82 -2.59 7.97
C GLU A 104 -14.67 -1.87 6.62
N HIS A 105 -13.88 -0.79 6.56
CA HIS A 105 -13.81 0.07 5.39
C HIS A 105 -12.47 0.02 4.64
N VAL A 106 -11.41 -0.50 5.28
CA VAL A 106 -10.06 -0.52 4.72
C VAL A 106 -9.51 -1.93 4.58
N ASP A 107 -9.68 -2.81 5.56
CA ASP A 107 -9.18 -4.20 5.52
C ASP A 107 -10.25 -5.24 5.13
N ASN A 108 -11.31 -4.82 4.45
CA ASN A 108 -12.46 -5.67 4.14
C ASN A 108 -12.31 -6.54 2.87
N GLY A 109 -11.10 -6.66 2.35
CA GLY A 109 -10.83 -7.41 1.10
C GLY A 109 -11.40 -6.78 -0.18
N GLY A 110 -11.99 -5.58 -0.11
CA GLY A 110 -12.54 -4.87 -1.25
C GLY A 110 -11.46 -4.28 -2.16
N ALA A 111 -11.03 -5.06 -3.16
CA ALA A 111 -10.19 -4.58 -4.27
C ALA A 111 -10.92 -3.49 -5.05
#